data_AF-A0A1K0GHL5-F1
#
_entry.id   AF-A0A1K0GHL5-F1
#
_cell.length_a   1.000
_cell.length_b   1.000
_cell.length_c   1.000
_cell.angle_alpha   90.00
_cell.angle_beta   90.00
_cell.angle_gamma   90.00
#
_symmetry.space_group_name_H-M   'P 1'
#
loop_
_entity.id
_entity.type
_entity.pdbx_description
1 polymer ?
#
loop_
_entity_poly.entity_id
_entity_poly.type
_entity_poly.pdbx_seq_one_letter_code
_entity_poly.pdbx_strand_id
1 'polypeptide(L)'
;MLRWPAGFAVLMFVLTAAGSVPAQAGRGDDDEALYAQCRKAGQELADEYRQVENASFMLICQRPDGTIVDPKLLWPAPPTRPAPTRPITAGQAGCVAGPGRPMVDTTLTSVSATAGPGEAITYQYQQLHGGEPINASGMEVLEFDPGELAPGESYRWRARADDRQEQARNPISFNAPDDEQGWSPWCEFTVSPDAIDYRGLGDVSLEALNELGLRPDRAYTIRLTGRQQRLLRAGTNVGRTHARMTLTGPRWTDLLLQLTESAFIADEVAAEADEDHPAPDGTAYRTLVDAISVKLGGPHHPQLS
;
A
#
# COMPACT_ATOMS: atom_id res chain seq x y z
N MET A 1 0.94 5.62 -26.54
CA MET A 1 1.86 4.78 -27.34
C MET A 1 2.88 4.18 -26.38
N LEU A 2 2.68 2.93 -25.93
CA LEU A 2 3.69 2.24 -25.13
C LEU A 2 4.87 1.87 -26.03
N ARG A 3 6.08 2.30 -25.66
CA ARG A 3 7.33 1.87 -26.29
C ARG A 3 7.81 0.62 -25.58
N TRP A 4 7.74 -0.52 -26.25
CA TRP A 4 8.28 -1.79 -25.77
C TRP A 4 9.80 -1.85 -26.06
N PRO A 5 10.61 -2.53 -25.22
CA PRO A 5 12.04 -2.69 -25.45
C PRO A 5 12.30 -3.47 -26.75
N ALA A 6 13.38 -3.12 -27.44
CA ALA A 6 13.79 -3.79 -28.67
C ALA A 6 14.10 -5.27 -28.38
N GLY A 7 13.33 -6.18 -29.00
CA GLY A 7 13.41 -7.62 -28.77
C GLY A 7 12.09 -8.28 -28.35
N PHE A 8 11.06 -7.50 -28.00
CA PHE A 8 9.75 -8.03 -27.64
C PHE A 8 8.89 -8.26 -28.90
N ALA A 9 8.54 -9.51 -29.20
CA ALA A 9 7.58 -9.85 -30.26
C ALA A 9 6.26 -10.30 -29.62
N VAL A 10 5.19 -9.55 -29.84
CA VAL A 10 3.82 -9.96 -29.47
C VAL A 10 3.17 -10.53 -30.72
N LEU A 11 2.96 -11.85 -30.75
CA LEU A 11 2.07 -12.47 -31.73
C LEU A 11 0.66 -12.56 -31.14
N MET A 12 -0.31 -12.03 -31.88
CA MET A 12 -1.72 -12.09 -31.55
C MET A 12 -2.42 -13.01 -32.55
N PHE A 13 -3.02 -14.09 -32.05
CA PHE A 13 -3.81 -15.02 -32.85
C PHE A 13 -5.27 -14.96 -32.40
N VAL A 14 -6.18 -14.73 -33.35
CA VAL A 14 -7.63 -14.75 -33.13
C VAL A 14 -8.20 -15.99 -33.80
N LEU A 15 -8.77 -16.90 -33.00
CA LEU A 15 -9.48 -18.08 -33.49
C LEU A 15 -10.98 -17.82 -33.40
N THR A 16 -11.65 -17.84 -34.55
CA THR A 16 -13.10 -17.78 -34.67
C THR A 16 -13.64 -19.16 -35.03
N ALA A 17 -14.64 -19.65 -34.31
CA ALA A 17 -15.31 -20.90 -34.64
C ALA A 17 -16.15 -20.72 -35.94
N ALA A 18 -15.57 -21.09 -37.08
CA ALA A 18 -16.29 -21.19 -38.33
C ALA A 18 -16.93 -22.59 -38.43
N GLY A 19 -18.14 -22.72 -37.88
CA GLY A 19 -18.93 -23.95 -37.97
C GLY A 19 -20.38 -23.63 -38.32
N SER A 20 -20.75 -23.77 -39.59
CA SER A 20 -22.13 -23.72 -40.05
C SER A 20 -22.87 -25.00 -39.67
N VAL A 21 -23.53 -25.00 -38.50
CA VAL A 21 -24.57 -25.98 -38.13
C VAL A 21 -25.77 -25.20 -37.54
N PRO A 22 -27.01 -25.42 -38.02
CA PRO A 22 -28.16 -24.66 -37.54
C PRO A 22 -28.48 -25.00 -36.08
N ALA A 23 -28.77 -23.95 -35.32
CA ALA A 23 -28.92 -23.92 -33.88
C ALA A 23 -30.05 -24.80 -33.33
N GLN A 24 -29.70 -25.67 -32.39
CA GLN A 24 -30.48 -25.98 -31.19
C GLN A 24 -29.64 -26.83 -30.20
N ALA A 25 -28.45 -26.36 -29.86
CA ALA A 25 -27.73 -26.83 -28.67
C ALA A 25 -27.86 -25.74 -27.59
N GLY A 26 -28.14 -26.15 -26.36
CA GLY A 26 -28.24 -25.22 -25.24
C GLY A 26 -26.92 -24.47 -25.07
N ARG A 27 -27.00 -23.23 -24.58
CA ARG A 27 -25.91 -22.27 -24.33
C ARG A 27 -24.74 -22.79 -23.46
N GLY A 28 -24.74 -24.06 -23.05
CA GLY A 28 -23.70 -24.72 -22.25
C GLY A 28 -22.81 -25.69 -23.02
N ASP A 29 -23.33 -26.47 -23.98
CA ASP A 29 -22.54 -27.53 -24.64
C ASP A 29 -21.60 -26.98 -25.74
N ASP A 30 -22.05 -25.94 -26.46
CA ASP A 30 -21.24 -25.26 -27.49
C ASP A 30 -20.06 -24.50 -26.90
N ASP A 31 -20.24 -24.00 -25.67
CA ASP A 31 -19.21 -23.30 -24.92
C ASP A 31 -18.11 -24.30 -24.50
N GLU A 32 -18.46 -25.49 -23.97
CA GLU A 32 -17.48 -26.53 -23.59
C GLU A 32 -16.62 -27.01 -24.76
N ALA A 33 -17.21 -27.21 -25.94
CA ALA A 33 -16.49 -27.59 -27.15
C ALA A 33 -15.56 -26.48 -27.67
N LEU A 34 -16.05 -25.23 -27.68
CA LEU A 34 -15.25 -24.05 -28.03
C LEU A 34 -14.07 -23.88 -27.07
N TYR A 35 -14.30 -24.07 -25.77
CA TYR A 35 -13.26 -24.04 -24.74
C TYR A 35 -12.21 -25.13 -24.95
N ALA A 36 -12.62 -26.37 -25.23
CA ALA A 36 -11.70 -27.48 -25.44
C ALA A 36 -10.79 -27.25 -26.66
N GLN A 37 -11.35 -26.70 -27.75
CA GLN A 37 -10.60 -26.36 -28.95
C GLN A 37 -9.61 -25.21 -28.72
N CYS A 38 -10.05 -24.18 -28.00
CA CYS A 38 -9.21 -23.05 -27.62
C CYS A 38 -8.05 -23.47 -26.70
N ARG A 39 -8.32 -24.28 -25.69
CA ARG A 39 -7.28 -24.82 -24.78
C ARG A 39 -6.25 -25.62 -25.55
N LYS A 40 -6.68 -26.49 -26.47
CA LYS A 40 -5.78 -27.27 -27.32
C LYS A 40 -4.87 -26.35 -28.14
N ALA A 41 -5.41 -25.30 -28.77
CA ALA A 41 -4.63 -24.34 -29.54
C ALA A 41 -3.66 -23.52 -28.66
N GLY A 42 -4.09 -23.09 -27.48
CA GLY A 42 -3.23 -22.39 -26.52
C GLY A 42 -2.07 -23.26 -26.02
N GLN A 43 -2.34 -24.55 -25.77
CA GLN A 43 -1.34 -25.53 -25.37
C GLN A 43 -0.32 -25.81 -26.49
N GLU A 44 -0.79 -25.99 -27.73
CA GLU A 44 0.07 -26.19 -28.90
C GLU A 44 1.01 -24.99 -29.13
N LEU A 45 0.50 -23.76 -29.00
CA LEU A 45 1.32 -22.54 -29.06
C LEU A 45 2.33 -22.46 -27.90
N ALA A 46 1.89 -22.77 -26.67
CA ALA A 46 2.79 -22.78 -25.52
C ALA A 46 3.92 -23.82 -25.68
N ASP A 47 3.61 -24.99 -26.23
CA ASP A 47 4.57 -26.07 -26.50
C ASP A 47 5.56 -25.67 -27.61
N GLU A 48 5.07 -25.06 -28.69
CA GLU A 48 5.87 -24.59 -29.83
C GLU A 48 6.88 -23.52 -29.41
N TYR A 49 6.44 -22.56 -28.59
CA TYR A 49 7.26 -21.42 -28.19
C TYR A 49 7.99 -21.60 -26.84
N ARG A 50 7.90 -22.79 -26.23
CA ARG A 50 8.53 -23.11 -24.93
C ARG A 50 10.04 -22.83 -24.89
N GLN A 51 10.73 -22.93 -26.03
CA GLN A 51 12.18 -22.74 -26.13
C GLN A 51 12.59 -21.31 -26.51
N VAL A 52 11.64 -20.40 -26.74
CA VAL A 52 11.92 -19.02 -27.11
C VAL A 52 11.96 -18.15 -25.85
N GLU A 53 13.16 -17.74 -25.45
CA GLU A 53 13.34 -16.78 -24.35
C GLU A 53 12.60 -15.46 -24.69
N ASN A 54 11.77 -14.99 -23.75
CA ASN A 54 10.95 -13.76 -23.85
C ASN A 54 9.77 -13.77 -24.84
N ALA A 55 9.28 -14.92 -25.28
CA ALA A 55 8.02 -14.99 -26.03
C ALA A 55 6.81 -14.79 -25.12
N SER A 56 5.96 -13.81 -25.44
CA SER A 56 4.64 -13.61 -24.82
C SER A 56 3.58 -13.73 -25.90
N PHE A 57 2.64 -14.67 -25.73
CA PHE A 57 1.52 -14.85 -26.65
C PHE A 57 0.21 -14.51 -25.95
N MET A 58 -0.68 -13.89 -26.71
CA MET A 58 -2.05 -13.60 -26.29
C MET A 58 -2.97 -14.31 -27.25
N LEU A 59 -3.71 -15.31 -26.75
CA LEU A 59 -4.73 -16.00 -27.51
C LEU A 59 -6.09 -15.53 -27.01
N ILE A 60 -6.88 -14.98 -27.92
CA ILE A 60 -8.22 -14.49 -27.62
C ILE A 60 -9.21 -15.45 -28.29
N CYS A 61 -9.97 -16.14 -27.45
CA CYS A 61 -11.05 -16.98 -27.91
C CYS A 61 -12.31 -16.14 -28.06
N GLN A 62 -12.95 -16.19 -29.22
CA GLN A 62 -14.17 -15.44 -29.47
C GLN A 62 -15.27 -16.39 -29.93
N ARG A 63 -16.46 -16.20 -29.37
CA ARG A 63 -17.69 -16.79 -29.91
C ARG A 63 -17.97 -16.22 -31.30
N PRO A 64 -18.78 -16.89 -32.14
CA PRO A 64 -19.18 -16.37 -33.45
C PRO A 64 -19.88 -15.00 -33.41
N ASP A 65 -20.48 -14.63 -32.28
CA ASP A 65 -21.11 -13.32 -32.05
C ASP A 65 -20.11 -12.21 -31.67
N GLY A 66 -18.82 -12.51 -31.61
CA GLY A 66 -17.74 -11.58 -31.25
C GLY A 66 -17.51 -11.44 -29.75
N THR A 67 -18.25 -12.15 -28.89
CA THR A 67 -17.99 -12.14 -27.45
C THR A 67 -16.70 -12.89 -27.12
N ILE A 68 -15.81 -12.25 -26.35
CA ILE A 68 -14.57 -12.88 -25.88
C ILE A 68 -14.91 -13.89 -24.79
N VAL A 69 -14.33 -15.07 -24.95
CA VAL A 69 -14.37 -16.21 -24.05
C VAL A 69 -13.14 -16.10 -23.13
N ASP A 70 -13.35 -16.16 -21.81
CA ASP A 70 -12.36 -15.77 -20.79
C ASP A 70 -10.96 -16.40 -21.03
N PRO A 71 -9.91 -15.59 -21.23
CA PRO A 71 -8.54 -16.05 -21.44
C PRO A 71 -7.98 -16.97 -20.35
N LYS A 72 -8.57 -16.97 -19.14
CA LYS A 72 -8.14 -17.81 -18.00
C LYS A 72 -8.19 -19.32 -18.25
N LEU A 73 -8.90 -19.79 -19.28
CA LEU A 73 -9.11 -21.23 -19.54
C LEU A 73 -8.05 -21.88 -20.45
N LEU A 74 -7.12 -21.07 -20.95
CA LEU A 74 -6.01 -21.47 -21.82
C LEU A 74 -4.76 -21.90 -21.05
N TRP A 75 -4.69 -21.55 -19.77
CA TRP A 75 -3.63 -22.02 -18.90
C TRP A 75 -4.09 -23.31 -18.22
N PRO A 76 -3.19 -24.29 -18.03
CA PRO A 76 -3.50 -25.40 -17.13
C PRO A 76 -4.00 -24.79 -15.83
N ALA A 77 -5.11 -25.33 -15.30
CA ALA A 77 -5.62 -24.88 -14.01
C ALA A 77 -4.44 -24.87 -13.04
N PRO A 78 -4.12 -23.71 -12.42
CA PRO A 78 -3.02 -23.68 -11.47
C PRO A 78 -3.25 -24.80 -10.46
N PRO A 79 -2.19 -25.53 -10.05
CA PRO A 79 -2.34 -26.61 -9.08
C PRO A 79 -3.14 -26.06 -7.90
N THR A 80 -4.18 -26.77 -7.49
CA THR A 80 -5.02 -26.37 -6.36
C THR A 80 -4.15 -26.41 -5.12
N ARG A 81 -3.63 -25.25 -4.72
CA ARG A 81 -2.82 -25.13 -3.51
C ARG A 81 -3.74 -25.07 -2.31
N PRO A 82 -3.35 -25.72 -1.20
CA PRO A 82 -4.08 -25.56 0.04
C PRO A 82 -4.09 -24.08 0.43
N ALA A 83 -5.24 -23.61 0.88
CA ALA A 83 -5.32 -22.26 1.44
C ALA A 83 -4.33 -22.13 2.61
N PRO A 84 -3.73 -20.93 2.81
CA PRO A 84 -2.92 -20.66 3.98
C PRO A 84 -3.63 -21.04 5.28
N THR A 85 -2.88 -21.57 6.23
CA THR A 85 -3.42 -22.04 7.51
C THR A 85 -3.04 -21.09 8.65
N ARG A 86 -3.68 -21.26 9.80
CA ARG A 86 -3.43 -20.47 11.04
C ARG A 86 -3.52 -18.95 10.82
N PRO A 87 -4.66 -18.43 10.35
CA PRO A 87 -4.87 -17.00 10.31
C PRO A 87 -4.77 -16.42 11.73
N ILE A 88 -4.07 -15.30 11.85
CA ILE A 88 -3.92 -14.54 13.08
C ILE A 88 -4.28 -13.09 12.78
N THR A 89 -5.16 -12.51 13.59
CA THR A 89 -5.53 -11.08 13.50
C THR A 89 -5.09 -10.38 14.77
N ALA A 90 -4.16 -9.43 14.67
CA ALA A 90 -3.64 -8.67 15.82
C ALA A 90 -3.21 -9.55 17.01
N GLY A 91 -2.48 -10.64 16.72
CA GLY A 91 -2.03 -11.60 17.73
C GLY A 91 -3.09 -12.59 18.22
N GLN A 92 -4.35 -12.49 17.78
CA GLN A 92 -5.40 -13.45 18.10
C GLN A 92 -5.47 -14.54 17.04
N ALA A 93 -5.31 -15.80 17.46
CA ALA A 93 -5.37 -16.95 16.58
C ALA A 93 -6.81 -17.27 16.16
N GLY A 94 -6.99 -17.58 14.87
CA GLY A 94 -8.26 -17.98 14.28
C GLY A 94 -8.78 -16.99 13.24
N CYS A 95 -9.76 -17.45 12.49
CA CYS A 95 -10.51 -16.65 11.53
C CYS A 95 -11.92 -16.47 12.07
N VAL A 96 -12.29 -15.22 12.38
CA VAL A 96 -13.64 -14.91 12.85
C VAL A 96 -14.26 -13.91 11.89
N ALA A 97 -15.49 -14.18 11.47
CA ALA A 97 -16.30 -13.28 10.67
C ALA A 97 -17.62 -12.95 11.41
N GLY A 98 -18.21 -11.81 11.11
CA GLY A 98 -19.49 -11.39 11.66
C GLY A 98 -19.40 -10.72 13.04
N PRO A 99 -20.46 -10.81 13.87
CA PRO A 99 -20.57 -10.06 15.14
C PRO A 99 -19.52 -10.40 16.20
N GLY A 100 -18.87 -11.58 16.11
CA GLY A 100 -17.84 -12.02 17.05
C GLY A 100 -16.42 -11.61 16.67
N ARG A 101 -16.25 -10.80 15.61
CA ARG A 101 -14.93 -10.43 15.10
C ARG A 101 -14.09 -9.70 16.16
N PRO A 102 -12.77 -9.93 16.19
CA PRO A 102 -11.87 -9.28 17.13
C PRO A 102 -11.89 -7.76 17.00
N MET A 103 -11.79 -7.08 18.14
CA MET A 103 -11.56 -5.64 18.23
C MET A 103 -10.08 -5.38 18.52
N VAL A 104 -9.46 -4.50 17.74
CA VAL A 104 -8.05 -4.12 17.89
C VAL A 104 -7.95 -2.70 18.42
N ASP A 105 -7.10 -2.48 19.42
CA ASP A 105 -7.00 -1.19 20.12
C ASP A 105 -6.12 -0.16 19.40
N THR A 106 -5.62 -0.50 18.21
CA THR A 106 -4.68 0.32 17.43
C THR A 106 -4.92 0.14 15.94
N THR A 107 -4.72 1.22 15.18
CA THR A 107 -4.67 1.20 13.70
C THR A 107 -3.33 0.71 13.16
N LEU A 108 -2.29 0.64 14.00
CA LEU A 108 -0.96 0.09 13.64
C LEU A 108 -0.93 -1.38 14.02
N THR A 109 -1.71 -2.18 13.30
CA THR A 109 -1.88 -3.61 13.58
C THR A 109 -1.35 -4.45 12.43
N SER A 110 -1.47 -5.76 12.56
CA SER A 110 -1.07 -6.71 11.52
C SER A 110 -1.97 -7.93 11.49
N VAL A 111 -1.98 -8.58 10.32
CA VAL A 111 -2.58 -9.89 10.11
C VAL A 111 -1.53 -10.84 9.55
N SER A 112 -1.64 -12.12 9.85
CA SER A 112 -0.70 -13.11 9.34
C SER A 112 -1.37 -14.44 9.03
N ALA A 113 -0.75 -15.19 8.13
CA ALA A 113 -1.11 -16.55 7.78
C ALA A 113 0.16 -17.36 7.56
N THR A 114 0.05 -18.69 7.54
CA THR A 114 1.19 -19.58 7.29
C THR A 114 1.00 -20.36 6.00
N ALA A 115 2.05 -20.43 5.19
CA ALA A 115 2.12 -21.21 3.96
C ALA A 115 3.24 -22.27 4.04
N GLY A 116 3.29 -23.17 3.06
CA GLY A 116 4.32 -24.20 2.97
C GLY A 116 5.72 -23.64 2.64
N PRO A 117 6.79 -24.44 2.84
CA PRO A 117 8.14 -24.04 2.47
C PRO A 117 8.26 -23.68 0.99
N GLY A 118 8.84 -22.53 0.68
CA GLY A 118 9.03 -22.04 -0.69
C GLY A 118 7.86 -21.22 -1.25
N GLU A 119 6.76 -21.09 -0.50
CA GLU A 119 5.59 -20.30 -0.89
C GLU A 119 5.70 -18.84 -0.41
N ALA A 120 5.10 -17.94 -1.16
CA ALA A 120 4.80 -16.57 -0.77
C ALA A 120 3.34 -16.49 -0.33
N ILE A 121 3.01 -15.51 0.51
CA ILE A 121 1.63 -15.20 0.84
C ILE A 121 1.23 -13.92 0.15
N THR A 122 0.08 -13.98 -0.51
CA THR A 122 -0.63 -12.82 -1.01
C THR A 122 -1.84 -12.60 -0.13
N TYR A 123 -1.95 -11.40 0.42
CA TYR A 123 -3.08 -10.93 1.19
C TYR A 123 -4.00 -10.12 0.31
N GLN A 124 -5.29 -10.21 0.61
CA GLN A 124 -6.29 -9.28 0.16
C GLN A 124 -7.00 -8.73 1.38
N TYR A 125 -7.14 -7.41 1.47
CA TYR A 125 -7.90 -6.77 2.52
C TYR A 125 -8.80 -5.68 1.96
N GLN A 126 -9.89 -5.39 2.66
CA GLN A 126 -10.81 -4.31 2.33
C GLN A 126 -11.63 -3.89 3.55
N GLN A 127 -12.17 -2.68 3.51
CA GLN A 127 -13.17 -2.24 4.47
C GLN A 127 -14.51 -2.98 4.22
N LEU A 128 -15.25 -3.25 5.30
CA LEU A 128 -16.49 -4.06 5.27
C LEU A 128 -17.69 -3.30 4.69
N HIS A 129 -17.74 -1.99 4.90
CA HIS A 129 -18.86 -1.14 4.51
C HIS A 129 -18.59 -0.28 3.25
N GLY A 130 -17.55 -0.60 2.50
CA GLY A 130 -17.16 0.10 1.27
C GLY A 130 -15.68 -0.13 0.93
N GLY A 131 -15.24 0.34 -0.24
CA GLY A 131 -13.84 0.27 -0.66
C GLY A 131 -13.52 -0.90 -1.60
N GLU A 132 -12.59 -0.64 -2.51
CA GLU A 132 -12.03 -1.65 -3.41
C GLU A 132 -11.05 -2.56 -2.64
N PRO A 133 -10.96 -3.86 -2.98
CA PRO A 133 -9.98 -4.74 -2.39
C PRO A 133 -8.56 -4.34 -2.76
N ILE A 134 -7.70 -4.27 -1.73
CA ILE A 134 -6.27 -4.02 -1.86
C ILE A 134 -5.55 -5.35 -1.75
N ASN A 135 -4.69 -5.64 -2.71
CA ASN A 135 -3.82 -6.82 -2.69
C ASN A 135 -2.43 -6.41 -2.25
N ALA A 136 -1.88 -7.14 -1.28
CA ALA A 136 -0.52 -6.96 -0.78
C ALA A 136 0.20 -8.31 -0.80
N SER A 137 1.43 -8.36 -1.31
CA SER A 137 2.15 -9.62 -1.50
C SER A 137 3.58 -9.54 -0.99
N GLY A 138 4.09 -10.66 -0.46
CA GLY A 138 5.54 -10.85 -0.32
C GLY A 138 6.06 -11.22 1.07
N MET A 139 5.21 -11.29 2.09
CA MET A 139 5.63 -11.62 3.47
C MET A 139 4.63 -12.53 4.19
N GLU A 140 5.07 -13.16 5.29
CA GLU A 140 4.20 -13.97 6.17
C GLU A 140 3.29 -13.11 7.05
N VAL A 141 3.52 -11.81 7.12
CA VAL A 141 2.74 -10.84 7.90
C VAL A 141 2.41 -9.66 6.98
N LEU A 142 1.15 -9.25 6.99
CA LEU A 142 0.71 -7.96 6.47
C LEU A 142 0.62 -6.99 7.64
N GLU A 143 1.53 -6.03 7.66
CA GLU A 143 1.49 -4.89 8.58
C GLU A 143 0.74 -3.74 7.90
N PHE A 144 -0.11 -3.04 8.65
CA PHE A 144 -0.85 -1.91 8.13
C PHE A 144 -0.11 -0.60 8.39
N ASP A 145 0.09 0.17 7.33
CA ASP A 145 0.77 1.45 7.38
C ASP A 145 -0.12 2.55 8.00
N PRO A 146 0.48 3.64 8.52
CA PRO A 146 -0.25 4.80 9.00
C PRO A 146 -1.25 5.34 7.95
N GLY A 147 -2.54 5.33 8.30
CA GLY A 147 -3.62 5.85 7.47
C GLY A 147 -4.33 4.81 6.60
N GLU A 148 -3.84 3.57 6.51
CA GLU A 148 -4.58 2.47 5.87
C GLU A 148 -5.81 2.04 6.68
N LEU A 149 -5.68 2.08 8.00
CA LEU A 149 -6.76 1.78 8.94
C LEU A 149 -7.27 3.05 9.64
N ALA A 150 -8.56 3.04 9.95
CA ALA A 150 -9.26 4.14 10.60
C ALA A 150 -9.95 3.67 11.90
N PRO A 151 -9.97 4.49 12.96
CA PRO A 151 -10.69 4.17 14.19
C PRO A 151 -12.19 3.99 13.95
N GLY A 152 -12.78 2.98 14.61
CA GLY A 152 -14.20 2.65 14.51
C GLY A 152 -14.61 1.90 13.23
N GLU A 153 -13.70 1.73 12.28
CA GLU A 153 -13.97 1.04 11.03
C GLU A 153 -13.74 -0.48 11.16
N SER A 154 -14.45 -1.23 10.31
CA SER A 154 -14.34 -2.69 10.26
C SER A 154 -13.78 -3.14 8.91
N TYR A 155 -12.93 -4.15 8.95
CA TYR A 155 -12.17 -4.64 7.81
C TYR A 155 -12.34 -6.15 7.69
N ARG A 156 -12.19 -6.64 6.47
CA ARG A 156 -12.05 -8.07 6.17
C ARG A 156 -10.77 -8.32 5.39
N TRP A 157 -10.15 -9.45 5.65
CA TRP A 157 -8.94 -9.88 4.99
C TRP A 157 -8.97 -11.39 4.70
N ARG A 158 -8.20 -11.81 3.70
CA ARG A 158 -7.95 -13.21 3.35
C ARG A 158 -6.56 -13.35 2.77
N ALA A 159 -6.06 -14.58 2.73
CA ALA A 159 -4.72 -14.87 2.23
C ALA A 159 -4.75 -16.04 1.25
N ARG A 160 -3.83 -16.05 0.28
CA ARG A 160 -3.55 -17.20 -0.59
C ARG A 160 -2.04 -17.47 -0.64
N ALA A 161 -1.67 -18.72 -0.90
CA ALA A 161 -0.28 -19.11 -1.11
C ALA A 161 0.07 -19.07 -2.61
N ASP A 162 1.09 -18.29 -2.98
CA ASP A 162 1.64 -18.19 -4.33
C ASP A 162 3.08 -18.76 -4.36
N ASP A 163 3.61 -19.18 -5.53
CA ASP A 163 4.97 -19.76 -5.60
C ASP A 163 5.92 -18.58 -5.77
N ARG A 164 6.93 -18.46 -4.90
CA ARG A 164 7.92 -17.38 -4.99
C ARG A 164 8.63 -17.37 -6.35
N GLN A 165 8.92 -18.54 -6.91
CA GLN A 165 9.55 -18.65 -8.23
C GLN A 165 8.59 -18.24 -9.34
N GLU A 166 7.31 -18.57 -9.23
CA GLU A 166 6.29 -18.20 -10.21
C GLU A 166 5.99 -16.70 -10.15
N GLN A 167 5.88 -16.13 -8.96
CA GLN A 167 5.73 -14.69 -8.72
C GLN A 167 6.93 -13.90 -9.24
N ALA A 168 8.16 -14.42 -9.03
CA ALA A 168 9.37 -13.81 -9.57
C ALA A 168 9.47 -13.90 -11.10
N ARG A 169 8.94 -14.97 -11.71
CA ARG A 169 8.92 -15.15 -13.16
C ARG A 169 7.79 -14.38 -13.84
N ASN A 170 6.71 -14.10 -13.12
CA ASN A 170 5.52 -13.46 -13.65
C ASN A 170 5.02 -12.37 -12.68
N PRO A 171 5.74 -11.22 -12.59
CA PRO A 171 5.39 -10.15 -11.66
C PRO A 171 4.04 -9.47 -11.97
N ILE A 172 3.44 -9.78 -13.12
CA ILE A 172 2.18 -9.21 -13.61
C ILE A 172 1.13 -10.32 -13.75
N SER A 173 0.95 -11.17 -12.73
CA SER A 173 -0.23 -12.02 -12.67
C SER A 173 -1.39 -11.24 -12.05
N PHE A 174 -2.13 -10.51 -12.88
CA PHE A 174 -3.44 -9.99 -12.52
C PHE A 174 -4.42 -11.16 -12.45
N ASN A 175 -4.38 -11.92 -11.36
CA ASN A 175 -5.46 -12.86 -11.07
C ASN A 175 -6.70 -11.99 -10.83
N ALA A 176 -7.69 -12.09 -11.73
CA ALA A 176 -8.90 -11.28 -11.61
C ALA A 176 -9.50 -11.43 -10.20
N PRO A 177 -10.10 -10.36 -9.64
CA PRO A 177 -10.59 -10.32 -8.26
C PRO A 177 -11.55 -11.46 -7.88
N ASP A 178 -12.13 -12.16 -8.86
CA ASP A 178 -13.04 -13.30 -8.69
C ASP A 178 -12.36 -14.68 -8.76
N ASP A 179 -11.03 -14.75 -8.78
CA ASP A 179 -10.31 -16.02 -8.67
C ASP A 179 -10.34 -16.49 -7.21
N GLU A 180 -11.46 -17.08 -6.81
CA GLU A 180 -11.72 -17.59 -5.44
C GLU A 180 -10.88 -18.84 -5.10
N GLN A 181 -10.17 -19.44 -6.06
CA GLN A 181 -9.36 -20.63 -5.82
C GLN A 181 -8.11 -20.30 -5.00
N GLY A 182 -7.85 -21.11 -3.96
CA GLY A 182 -6.65 -21.00 -3.12
C GLY A 182 -6.69 -19.92 -2.05
N TRP A 183 -7.73 -19.08 -2.01
CA TRP A 183 -7.93 -18.14 -0.92
C TRP A 183 -8.44 -18.83 0.35
N SER A 184 -7.98 -18.32 1.50
CA SER A 184 -8.63 -18.60 2.78
C SER A 184 -10.04 -17.99 2.80
N PRO A 185 -10.91 -18.47 3.72
CA PRO A 185 -12.11 -17.74 4.08
C PRO A 185 -11.77 -16.29 4.47
N TRP A 186 -12.75 -15.40 4.35
CA TRP A 186 -12.67 -14.04 4.87
C TRP A 186 -12.64 -14.06 6.40
N CYS A 187 -11.65 -13.41 6.97
CA CYS A 187 -11.56 -13.08 8.39
C CYS A 187 -11.84 -11.59 8.56
N GLU A 188 -12.41 -11.18 9.69
CA GLU A 188 -12.81 -9.80 9.95
C GLU A 188 -12.19 -9.28 11.24
N PHE A 189 -12.05 -7.96 11.34
CA PHE A 189 -11.73 -7.27 12.59
C PHE A 189 -12.32 -5.85 12.59
N THR A 190 -12.39 -5.26 13.77
CA THR A 190 -12.81 -3.87 13.96
C THR A 190 -11.71 -3.12 14.70
N VAL A 191 -11.37 -1.92 14.22
CA VAL A 191 -10.50 -1.02 14.95
C VAL A 191 -11.34 -0.29 16.00
N SER A 192 -10.85 -0.25 17.24
CA SER A 192 -11.50 0.48 18.33
C SER A 192 -11.75 1.94 17.92
N PRO A 193 -12.93 2.52 18.24
CA PRO A 193 -13.19 3.95 18.00
C PRO A 193 -12.26 4.85 18.83
N ASP A 194 -11.65 4.32 19.90
CA ASP A 194 -10.70 5.04 20.75
C ASP A 194 -9.24 4.89 20.27
N ALA A 195 -8.99 4.15 19.19
CA ALA A 195 -7.67 4.01 18.59
C ALA A 195 -7.17 5.37 18.06
N ILE A 196 -5.85 5.55 18.08
CA ILE A 196 -5.22 6.78 17.54
C ILE A 196 -5.45 6.84 16.04
N ASP A 197 -5.94 7.97 15.54
CA ASP A 197 -6.08 8.21 14.10
C ASP A 197 -4.77 8.74 13.53
N TYR A 198 -4.14 7.97 12.65
CA TYR A 198 -2.93 8.37 11.94
C TYR A 198 -3.23 8.90 10.52
N ARG A 199 -4.52 8.99 10.13
CA ARG A 199 -4.90 9.63 8.86
C ARG A 199 -4.56 11.11 8.94
N GLY A 200 -3.69 11.58 8.05
CA GLY A 200 -3.17 12.95 8.06
C GLY A 200 -1.78 13.11 8.66
N LEU A 201 -1.10 12.00 8.96
CA LEU A 201 0.33 12.01 9.28
C LEU A 201 1.18 12.59 8.13
N GLY A 202 0.81 12.30 6.87
CA GLY A 202 1.56 12.75 5.70
C GLY A 202 2.95 12.11 5.65
N ASP A 203 3.97 12.89 5.29
CA ASP A 203 5.37 12.43 5.23
C ASP A 203 6.09 12.43 6.60
N VAL A 204 5.38 12.77 7.67
CA VAL A 204 5.95 12.84 9.02
C VAL A 204 6.11 11.43 9.59
N SER A 205 7.30 11.09 10.09
CA SER A 205 7.49 9.78 10.73
C SER A 205 6.82 9.71 12.12
N LEU A 206 6.35 8.51 12.48
CA LEU A 206 5.85 8.23 13.83
C LEU A 206 6.92 8.44 14.91
N GLU A 207 8.17 8.13 14.56
CA GLU A 207 9.32 8.33 15.44
C GLU A 207 9.48 9.80 15.82
N ALA A 208 9.41 10.72 14.85
CA ALA A 208 9.50 12.15 15.11
C ALA A 208 8.36 12.68 15.99
N LEU A 209 7.13 12.16 15.82
CA LEU A 209 6.02 12.49 16.72
C LEU A 209 6.28 11.99 18.15
N ASN A 210 6.75 10.75 18.29
CA ASN A 210 7.04 10.14 19.58
C ASN A 210 8.16 10.87 20.33
N GLU A 211 9.23 11.25 19.64
CA GLU A 211 10.33 12.05 20.21
C GLU A 211 9.82 13.39 20.78
N LEU A 212 8.87 14.01 20.10
CA LEU A 212 8.27 15.28 20.51
C LEU A 212 7.12 15.12 21.54
N GLY A 213 6.75 13.89 21.90
CA GLY A 213 5.60 13.62 22.76
C GLY A 213 4.25 14.04 22.14
N LEU A 214 4.20 14.09 20.81
CA LEU A 214 3.04 14.53 20.05
C LEU A 214 2.20 13.34 19.60
N ARG A 215 0.87 13.52 19.66
CA ARG A 215 -0.09 12.61 19.06
C ARG A 215 -0.59 13.19 17.73
N PRO A 216 -0.78 12.35 16.70
CA PRO A 216 -1.22 12.80 15.38
C PRO A 216 -2.65 13.39 15.41
N ASP A 217 -3.54 12.78 16.19
CA ASP A 217 -4.96 13.10 16.34
C ASP A 217 -5.23 14.32 17.25
N ARG A 218 -4.20 14.90 17.86
CA ARG A 218 -4.34 15.96 18.86
C ARG A 218 -3.89 17.31 18.34
N ALA A 219 -4.70 18.33 18.62
CA ALA A 219 -4.33 19.72 18.45
C ALA A 219 -3.60 20.26 19.70
N TYR A 220 -2.47 20.92 19.49
CA TYR A 220 -1.64 21.52 20.52
C TYR A 220 -1.60 23.02 20.35
N THR A 221 -1.84 23.75 21.44
CA THR A 221 -1.80 25.21 21.45
C THR A 221 -0.57 25.70 22.20
N ILE A 222 0.26 26.50 21.54
CA ILE A 222 1.38 27.22 22.18
C ILE A 222 1.23 28.73 22.05
N ARG A 223 1.90 29.46 22.94
CA ARG A 223 2.04 30.92 22.86
C ARG A 223 3.43 31.30 22.38
N LEU A 224 3.51 32.14 21.36
CA LEU A 224 4.76 32.61 20.76
C LEU A 224 4.96 34.11 20.98
N THR A 225 6.16 34.52 21.35
CA THR A 225 6.52 35.94 21.41
C THR A 225 6.61 36.54 20.00
N GLY A 226 6.57 37.88 19.89
CA GLY A 226 6.72 38.55 18.59
C GLY A 226 8.04 38.23 17.88
N ARG A 227 9.12 37.97 18.63
CA ARG A 227 10.41 37.52 18.07
C ARG A 227 10.31 36.10 17.52
N GLN A 228 9.72 35.17 18.28
CA GLN A 228 9.51 33.79 17.85
C GLN A 228 8.62 33.71 16.61
N GLN A 229 7.57 34.53 16.52
CA GLN A 229 6.71 34.60 15.33
C GLN A 229 7.45 35.10 14.09
N ARG A 230 8.38 36.05 14.25
CA ARG A 230 9.21 36.54 13.14
C ARG A 230 10.19 35.46 12.65
N LEU A 231 10.87 34.79 13.57
CA LEU A 231 11.78 33.68 13.25
C LEU A 231 11.03 32.54 12.55
N LEU A 232 9.86 32.16 13.08
CA LEU A 232 9.03 31.13 12.46
C LEU A 232 8.66 31.48 11.02
N ARG A 233 8.25 32.73 10.74
CA ARG A 233 7.97 33.17 9.36
C ARG A 233 9.19 33.26 8.45
N ALA A 234 10.37 33.46 9.02
CA ALA A 234 11.61 33.57 8.25
C ALA A 234 12.17 32.21 7.86
N GLY A 235 12.05 31.21 8.75
CA GLY A 235 12.61 29.87 8.57
C GLY A 235 11.58 28.78 8.24
N THR A 236 10.33 29.12 7.93
CA THR A 236 9.32 28.12 7.54
C THR A 236 8.39 28.70 6.49
N ASN A 237 7.65 27.82 5.81
CA ASN A 237 6.57 28.17 4.91
C ASN A 237 5.24 28.46 5.64
N VAL A 238 5.26 28.59 6.97
CA VAL A 238 4.05 28.88 7.72
C VAL A 238 3.50 30.24 7.28
N GLY A 239 2.21 30.28 6.96
CA GLY A 239 1.55 31.50 6.52
C GLY A 239 1.44 32.56 7.62
N ARG A 240 0.21 32.99 7.93
CA ARG A 240 0.01 33.95 9.02
C ARG A 240 0.31 33.29 10.37
N THR A 241 1.26 33.84 11.11
CA THR A 241 1.53 33.45 12.49
C THR A 241 0.82 34.38 13.46
N HIS A 242 0.37 33.80 14.58
CA HIS A 242 -0.35 34.49 15.64
C HIS A 242 0.35 34.28 16.98
N ALA A 243 0.06 35.13 17.96
CA ALA A 243 0.60 34.97 19.32
C ALA A 243 0.17 33.66 19.98
N ARG A 244 -0.99 33.14 19.60
CA ARG A 244 -1.48 31.82 19.98
C ARG A 244 -1.61 30.99 18.72
N MET A 245 -0.87 29.91 18.63
CA MET A 245 -0.91 28.99 17.50
C MET A 245 -1.45 27.65 17.97
N THR A 246 -2.42 27.11 17.23
CA THR A 246 -2.98 25.78 17.46
C THR A 246 -2.78 24.97 16.19
N LEU A 247 -2.00 23.90 16.27
CA LEU A 247 -1.73 22.99 15.16
C LEU A 247 -1.86 21.53 15.63
N THR A 248 -2.10 20.62 14.71
CA THR A 248 -2.05 19.17 14.98
C THR A 248 -0.61 18.71 15.21
N GLY A 249 -0.43 17.53 15.80
CA GLY A 249 0.89 16.90 15.97
C GLY A 249 1.75 16.93 14.70
N PRO A 250 1.27 16.43 13.54
CA PRO A 250 2.08 16.35 12.33
C PRO A 250 2.46 17.73 11.81
N ARG A 251 1.59 18.73 11.97
CA ARG A 251 1.89 20.12 11.60
C ARG A 251 2.92 20.78 12.50
N TRP A 252 2.94 20.45 13.79
CA TRP A 252 4.03 20.89 14.66
C TRP A 252 5.35 20.24 14.26
N THR A 253 5.37 18.94 13.99
CA THR A 253 6.58 18.23 13.57
C THR A 253 7.14 18.79 12.26
N ASP A 254 6.30 19.00 11.25
CA ASP A 254 6.68 19.63 9.97
C ASP A 254 7.33 21.02 10.19
N LEU A 255 6.73 21.87 11.02
CA LEU A 255 7.31 23.19 11.32
C LEU A 255 8.66 23.10 12.04
N LEU A 256 8.82 22.14 12.95
CA LEU A 256 10.08 21.95 13.66
C LEU A 256 11.18 21.41 12.72
N LEU A 257 10.82 20.56 11.77
CA LEU A 257 11.75 20.10 10.73
C LEU A 257 12.22 21.26 9.86
N GLN A 258 11.30 22.10 9.35
CA GLN A 258 11.65 23.28 8.54
C GLN A 258 12.52 24.29 9.30
N LEU A 259 12.27 24.49 10.60
CA LEU A 259 13.11 25.33 11.45
C LEU A 259 14.52 24.73 11.63
N THR A 260 14.61 23.41 11.77
CA THR A 260 15.90 22.71 11.90
C THR A 260 16.70 22.80 10.60
N GLU A 261 16.03 22.64 9.46
CA GLU A 261 16.64 22.84 8.13
C GLU A 261 17.11 24.29 7.94
N SER A 262 16.30 25.28 8.34
CA SER A 262 16.69 26.68 8.29
C SER A 262 17.87 27.01 9.20
N ALA A 263 17.99 26.33 10.35
CA ALA A 263 19.16 26.44 11.21
C ALA A 263 20.42 25.97 10.47
N PHE A 264 20.34 24.78 9.86
CA PHE A 264 21.44 24.20 9.09
C PHE A 264 21.88 25.11 7.94
N ILE A 265 20.92 25.60 7.13
CA ILE A 265 21.20 26.54 6.04
C ILE A 265 21.86 27.82 6.57
N ALA A 266 21.39 28.36 7.69
CA ALA A 266 21.98 29.56 8.28
C ALA A 266 23.42 29.33 8.74
N ASP A 267 23.75 28.16 9.29
CA ASP A 267 25.13 27.84 9.67
C ASP A 267 26.05 27.67 8.45
N GLU A 268 25.57 27.04 7.37
CA GLU A 268 26.33 26.95 6.12
C GLU A 268 26.64 28.34 5.57
N VAL A 269 25.63 29.22 5.50
CA VAL A 269 25.81 30.61 5.06
C VAL A 269 26.74 31.38 5.99
N ALA A 270 26.65 31.17 7.31
CA ALA A 270 27.55 31.81 8.27
C ALA A 270 28.99 31.31 8.17
N ALA A 271 29.20 30.02 7.86
CA ALA A 271 30.53 29.46 7.65
C ALA A 271 31.22 30.00 6.38
N GLU A 272 30.44 30.40 5.38
CA GLU A 272 30.92 30.99 4.12
C GLU A 272 30.97 32.53 4.16
N ALA A 273 30.52 33.16 5.25
CA ALA A 273 30.46 34.61 5.35
C ALA A 273 31.85 35.25 5.58
N ASP A 274 32.16 36.30 4.82
CA ASP A 274 33.36 37.12 5.01
C ASP A 274 33.29 37.92 6.32
N GLU A 275 34.45 38.19 6.93
CA GLU A 275 34.55 38.95 8.20
C GLU A 275 33.89 40.35 8.13
N ASP A 276 33.90 40.96 6.95
CA ASP A 276 33.29 42.28 6.72
C ASP A 276 31.75 42.22 6.59
N HIS A 277 31.18 41.03 6.35
CA HIS A 277 29.74 40.82 6.16
C HIS A 277 29.25 39.56 6.89
N PRO A 278 29.31 39.55 8.24
CA PRO A 278 28.92 38.37 9.00
C PRO A 278 27.44 38.03 8.78
N ALA A 279 27.17 36.78 8.40
CA ALA A 279 25.80 36.28 8.29
C ALA A 279 25.31 35.73 9.65
N PRO A 280 23.99 35.76 9.92
CA PRO A 280 23.43 35.16 11.12
C PRO A 280 23.62 33.63 11.10
N ASP A 281 23.99 33.04 12.24
CA ASP A 281 24.08 31.60 12.42
C ASP A 281 22.70 30.94 12.69
N GLY A 282 22.67 29.60 12.74
CA GLY A 282 21.47 28.82 13.00
C GLY A 282 20.98 28.83 14.44
N THR A 283 21.72 29.43 15.37
CA THR A 283 21.48 29.37 16.82
C THR A 283 20.08 29.84 17.21
N ALA A 284 19.60 30.92 16.59
CA ALA A 284 18.27 31.46 16.87
C ALA A 284 17.13 30.51 16.46
N TYR A 285 17.31 29.75 15.38
CA TYR A 285 16.33 28.75 14.92
C TYR A 285 16.33 27.53 15.83
N ARG A 286 17.51 27.02 16.18
CA ARG A 286 17.63 25.88 17.10
C ARG A 286 17.06 26.18 18.49
N THR A 287 17.33 27.38 19.03
CA THR A 287 16.72 27.87 20.29
C THR A 287 15.19 27.92 20.18
N LEU A 288 14.65 28.28 19.01
CA LEU A 288 13.21 28.28 18.79
C LEU A 288 12.64 26.87 18.74
N VAL A 289 13.32 25.93 18.07
CA VAL A 289 12.94 24.51 18.02
C VAL A 289 12.84 23.95 19.44
N ASP A 290 13.88 24.13 20.25
CA ASP A 290 13.89 23.67 21.64
C ASP A 290 12.76 24.31 22.47
N ALA A 291 12.59 25.63 22.38
CA ALA A 291 11.53 26.33 23.10
C ALA A 291 10.11 25.91 22.69
N ILE A 292 9.91 25.46 21.45
CA ILE A 292 8.63 24.89 20.98
C ILE A 292 8.50 23.44 21.46
N SER A 293 9.52 22.60 21.31
CA SER A 293 9.53 21.20 21.78
C SER A 293 9.14 21.10 23.25
N VAL A 294 9.80 21.88 24.12
CA VAL A 294 9.50 21.92 25.56
C VAL A 294 8.05 22.35 25.84
N LYS A 295 7.51 23.32 25.08
CA LYS A 295 6.11 23.75 25.23
C LYS A 295 5.10 22.70 24.79
N LEU A 296 5.49 21.81 23.89
CA LEU A 296 4.68 20.71 23.42
C LEU A 296 4.76 19.48 24.35
N GLY A 297 5.66 19.51 25.34
CA GLY A 297 5.89 18.42 26.30
C GLY A 297 7.01 17.48 25.90
N GLY A 298 7.76 17.80 24.85
CA GLY A 298 8.98 17.11 24.46
C GLY A 298 10.16 17.40 25.41
N PRO A 299 11.26 16.63 25.28
CA PRO A 299 12.45 16.84 26.09
C PRO A 299 13.12 18.18 25.75
N HIS A 300 13.88 18.73 26.71
CA HIS A 300 14.78 19.84 26.45
C HIS A 300 16.00 19.31 25.70
N HIS A 301 16.40 20.00 24.64
CA HIS A 301 17.52 19.67 23.77
C HIS A 301 18.63 20.71 23.93
N PRO A 302 19.44 20.65 25.01
CA PRO A 302 20.45 21.66 25.30
C PRO A 302 21.59 21.71 24.25
N GLN A 303 21.70 20.71 23.39
CA GLN A 303 22.66 20.70 22.28
C GLN A 303 22.18 21.53 21.08
N LEU A 304 20.92 21.98 21.10
CA LEU A 304 20.37 22.91 20.13
C LEU A 304 20.54 24.37 20.56
N SER A 305 20.89 24.66 21.81
CA SER A 305 21.01 26.02 22.35
C SER A 305 22.44 26.51 22.48
#